data_AF-A0A453D9I2-F1
#
_entry.id   AF-A0A453D9I2-F1
#
_cell.length_a   1.000
_cell.length_b   1.000
_cell.length_c   1.000
_cell.angle_alpha   90.00
_cell.angle_beta   90.00
_cell.angle_gamma   90.00
#
_symmetry.space_group_name_H-M   'P 1'
#
loop_
_entity.id
_entity.type
_entity.pdbx_description
1 polymer ?
#
loop_
_entity_poly.entity_id
_entity_poly.type
_entity_poly.pdbx_seq_one_letter_code
_entity_poly.pdbx_strand_id
1 'polypeptide(L)'
;GMQKGKIGITLVANWVIPISRSKSSIAATKRSMEFMLGWFLDPLCRGDYPRSMKVLVGNRLPQFTKIQSKLVKGAFDFIGLNYYTTNYVGSLPPSKGMRNSYSTDAQAIRTGVRNGVPIGPQAASPWLYVYPQGFRDLLLYIKDNYHNPTIYITENGIDEANNKSLPLKEALKDDARIEYHHRHLDALLSAIRDGANVKGYFVWSLLDDFEWTSGYTVRFGLHFVDYDHGLKRYPKRSAGWFKKFLKDDLTDQLETSNKDGGVVRVTDCNRCLTDYVVCWNNKILHDLKINVTGGSCVNISSDTIV
;
A
#
# COMPACT_ATOMS: atom_id res chain seq x y z
N GLY A 1 -27.43 9.77 -21.22
CA GLY A 1 -27.37 8.69 -20.21
C GLY A 1 -26.40 9.06 -19.11
N MET A 2 -26.53 8.52 -17.89
CA MET A 2 -25.59 8.75 -16.79
C MET A 2 -24.37 7.82 -16.88
N GLN A 3 -23.17 8.39 -16.76
CA GLN A 3 -21.87 7.71 -16.91
C GLN A 3 -21.52 6.71 -15.79
N LYS A 4 -22.25 6.71 -14.65
CA LYS A 4 -22.02 5.84 -13.46
C LYS A 4 -20.57 5.89 -12.93
N GLY A 5 -19.92 7.05 -13.01
CA GLY A 5 -18.57 7.25 -12.49
C GLY A 5 -18.49 7.08 -10.97
N LYS A 6 -17.29 6.78 -10.48
CA LYS A 6 -16.98 6.70 -9.04
C LYS A 6 -15.90 7.72 -8.69
N ILE A 7 -16.01 8.34 -7.52
CA ILE A 7 -15.04 9.32 -7.00
C ILE A 7 -14.55 8.90 -5.62
N GLY A 8 -13.30 9.20 -5.31
CA GLY A 8 -12.68 8.87 -4.03
C GLY A 8 -11.52 9.81 -3.74
N ILE A 9 -10.85 9.55 -2.61
CA ILE A 9 -9.62 10.24 -2.20
C ILE A 9 -8.51 9.22 -1.99
N THR A 10 -7.28 9.61 -2.28
CA THR A 10 -6.09 8.83 -1.95
C THR A 10 -5.48 9.32 -0.64
N LEU A 11 -5.25 8.41 0.30
CA LEU A 11 -4.68 8.70 1.61
C LEU A 11 -3.36 7.97 1.80
N VAL A 12 -2.34 8.72 2.22
CA VAL A 12 -1.08 8.12 2.71
C VAL A 12 -1.36 7.47 4.06
N ALA A 13 -1.07 6.18 4.17
CA ALA A 13 -1.37 5.40 5.35
C ALA A 13 -0.22 4.44 5.63
N ASN A 14 0.55 4.74 6.67
CA ASN A 14 1.46 3.77 7.24
C ASN A 14 0.78 3.00 8.36
N TRP A 15 1.21 1.77 8.59
CA TRP A 15 0.87 1.11 9.84
C TRP A 15 1.81 1.54 10.96
N VAL A 16 1.40 1.32 12.20
CA VAL A 16 2.22 1.60 13.37
C VAL A 16 2.06 0.53 14.43
N ILE A 17 3.16 0.21 15.10
CA ILE A 17 3.19 -0.71 16.24
C ILE A 17 3.85 -0.02 17.44
N PRO A 18 3.51 -0.38 18.68
CA PRO A 18 4.03 0.34 19.83
C PRO A 18 5.52 0.00 20.04
N ILE A 19 6.33 1.00 20.39
CA ILE A 19 7.76 0.81 20.64
C ILE A 19 8.03 -0.06 21.88
N SER A 20 7.10 -0.06 22.84
CA SER A 20 7.13 -0.91 24.03
C SER A 20 5.72 -1.37 24.40
N ARG A 21 5.58 -2.32 25.33
CA ARG A 21 4.27 -2.79 25.83
C ARG A 21 3.61 -1.81 26.82
N SER A 22 4.19 -0.62 27.03
CA SER A 22 3.61 0.37 27.95
C SER A 22 2.26 0.88 27.45
N LYS A 23 1.34 1.15 28.39
CA LYS A 23 0.03 1.77 28.07
C LYS A 23 0.19 3.08 27.30
N SER A 24 1.23 3.86 27.59
CA SER A 24 1.52 5.12 26.89
C SER A 24 1.93 4.90 25.43
N SER A 25 2.76 3.89 25.14
CA SER A 25 3.15 3.55 23.76
C SER A 25 1.97 3.03 22.96
N ILE A 26 1.13 2.19 23.57
CA ILE A 26 -0.11 1.70 22.94
C ILE A 26 -1.09 2.85 22.68
N ALA A 27 -1.26 3.79 23.63
CA ALA A 27 -2.10 4.96 23.38
C ALA A 27 -1.54 5.87 22.27
N ALA A 28 -0.21 5.92 22.12
CA ALA A 28 0.45 6.70 21.08
C ALA A 28 0.23 6.13 19.68
N THR A 29 0.11 4.80 19.50
CA THR A 29 -0.22 4.22 18.18
C THR A 29 -1.59 4.69 17.70
N LYS A 30 -2.60 4.68 18.59
CA LYS A 30 -3.94 5.20 18.27
C LYS A 30 -3.88 6.66 17.81
N ARG A 31 -3.18 7.53 18.56
CA ARG A 31 -3.01 8.93 18.18
C ARG A 31 -2.28 9.06 16.84
N SER A 32 -1.20 8.29 16.63
CA SER A 32 -0.46 8.33 15.36
C SER A 32 -1.32 7.90 14.17
N MET A 33 -2.17 6.87 14.32
CA MET A 33 -3.11 6.44 13.28
C MET A 33 -4.18 7.49 13.03
N GLU A 34 -4.75 8.07 14.08
CA GLU A 34 -5.78 9.11 13.96
C GLU A 34 -5.24 10.38 13.30
N PHE A 35 -3.99 10.78 13.55
CA PHE A 35 -3.37 11.94 12.90
C PHE A 35 -2.89 11.69 11.46
N MET A 36 -2.67 10.43 11.07
CA MET A 36 -2.23 10.07 9.71
C MET A 36 -3.41 9.70 8.82
N LEU A 37 -4.15 8.65 9.19
CA LEU A 37 -5.28 8.13 8.43
C LEU A 37 -6.60 8.77 8.87
N GLY A 38 -6.85 8.81 10.18
CA GLY A 38 -8.11 9.28 10.74
C GLY A 38 -8.41 10.75 10.43
N TRP A 39 -7.39 11.58 10.22
CA TRP A 39 -7.56 13.00 9.93
C TRP A 39 -8.50 13.22 8.73
N PHE A 40 -8.35 12.40 7.68
CA PHE A 40 -9.20 12.49 6.49
C PHE A 40 -10.27 11.39 6.46
N LEU A 41 -9.98 10.20 6.98
CA LEU A 41 -10.92 9.08 6.92
C LEU A 41 -12.08 9.22 7.92
N ASP A 42 -11.87 9.81 9.11
CA ASP A 42 -12.96 10.03 10.06
C ASP A 42 -14.00 11.04 9.54
N PRO A 43 -13.63 12.21 8.96
CA PRO A 43 -14.60 13.09 8.33
C PRO A 43 -15.44 12.38 7.26
N LEU A 44 -14.79 11.57 6.41
CA LEU A 44 -15.49 10.84 5.36
C LEU A 44 -16.43 9.76 5.90
N CYS A 45 -16.05 9.02 6.94
CA CYS A 45 -16.89 7.93 7.45
C CYS A 45 -17.88 8.37 8.55
N ARG A 46 -17.55 9.41 9.31
CA ARG A 46 -18.24 9.81 10.54
C ARG A 46 -18.76 11.25 10.50
N GLY A 47 -18.28 12.08 9.58
CA GLY A 47 -18.69 13.48 9.43
C GLY A 47 -17.95 14.45 10.34
N ASP A 48 -16.90 14.03 11.04
CA ASP A 48 -16.13 14.89 11.93
C ASP A 48 -14.71 14.33 12.14
N TYR A 49 -13.79 15.14 12.65
CA TYR A 49 -12.41 14.74 12.95
C TYR A 49 -12.31 13.76 14.12
N PRO A 50 -11.21 12.98 14.23
CA PRO A 50 -10.94 12.14 15.38
C PRO A 50 -10.97 12.93 16.69
N ARG A 51 -11.47 12.31 17.77
CA ARG A 51 -11.56 12.97 19.09
C ARG A 51 -10.19 13.41 19.62
N SER A 52 -9.16 12.59 19.42
CA SER A 52 -7.78 12.93 19.85
C SER A 52 -7.28 14.20 19.17
N MET A 53 -7.49 14.34 17.86
CA MET A 53 -7.10 15.54 17.12
C MET A 53 -7.82 16.78 17.64
N LYS A 54 -9.15 16.71 17.84
CA LYS A 54 -9.92 17.84 18.38
C LYS A 54 -9.41 18.29 19.76
N VAL A 55 -9.05 17.33 20.62
CA VAL A 55 -8.52 17.63 21.96
C VAL A 55 -7.11 18.19 21.92
N LEU A 56 -6.23 17.62 21.10
CA LEU A 56 -4.80 17.96 21.10
C LEU A 56 -4.46 19.19 20.25
N VAL A 57 -5.17 19.39 19.14
CA VAL A 57 -4.98 20.54 18.24
C VAL A 57 -5.78 21.75 18.74
N GLY A 58 -6.97 21.50 19.31
CA GLY A 58 -7.85 22.54 19.84
C GLY A 58 -8.31 23.53 18.77
N ASN A 59 -8.25 24.82 19.09
CA ASN A 59 -8.78 25.89 18.24
C ASN A 59 -8.07 26.06 16.90
N ARG A 60 -6.90 25.44 16.70
CA ARG A 60 -6.21 25.42 15.39
C ARG A 60 -6.87 24.46 14.39
N LEU A 61 -7.74 23.57 14.86
CA LEU A 61 -8.52 22.67 14.00
C LEU A 61 -9.92 23.28 13.81
N PRO A 62 -10.28 23.75 12.60
CA PRO A 62 -11.62 24.26 12.33
C PRO A 62 -12.68 23.20 12.64
N GLN A 63 -13.85 23.64 13.12
CA GLN A 63 -14.95 22.73 13.40
C GLN A 63 -15.87 22.62 12.19
N PHE A 64 -16.31 21.41 11.89
CA PHE A 64 -17.37 21.22 10.90
C PHE A 64 -18.68 21.80 11.42
N THR A 65 -19.33 22.63 10.60
CA THR A 65 -20.74 22.95 10.81
C THR A 65 -21.60 21.70 10.59
N LYS A 66 -22.83 21.68 11.12
CA LYS A 66 -23.77 20.58 10.90
C LYS A 66 -24.02 20.30 9.42
N ILE A 67 -24.00 21.34 8.57
CA ILE A 67 -24.20 21.20 7.13
C ILE A 67 -22.97 20.54 6.50
N GLN A 68 -21.77 21.04 6.77
CA GLN A 68 -20.53 20.47 6.22
C GLN A 68 -20.33 19.01 6.70
N SER A 69 -20.62 18.72 7.97
CA SER A 69 -20.55 17.36 8.52
C SER A 69 -21.43 16.37 7.76
N LYS A 70 -22.67 16.78 7.42
CA LYS A 70 -23.58 15.99 6.60
C LYS A 70 -23.10 15.86 5.15
N LEU A 71 -22.48 16.89 4.59
CA LEU A 71 -21.98 16.88 3.22
C LEU A 71 -20.76 15.97 3.04
N VAL A 72 -19.83 15.96 3.99
CA VAL A 72 -18.58 15.18 3.88
C VAL A 72 -18.78 13.71 4.25
N LYS A 73 -19.72 13.42 5.16
CA LYS A 73 -20.00 12.04 5.59
C LYS A 73 -20.56 11.22 4.42
N GLY A 74 -19.83 10.21 3.99
CA GLY A 74 -20.14 9.35 2.86
C GLY A 74 -19.78 9.95 1.51
N ALA A 75 -19.02 11.06 1.45
CA ALA A 75 -18.63 11.72 0.20
C ALA A 75 -17.48 10.99 -0.54
N PHE A 76 -17.60 9.68 -0.70
CA PHE A 76 -16.66 8.84 -1.44
C PHE A 76 -17.33 7.52 -1.86
N ASP A 77 -16.98 7.04 -3.05
CA ASP A 77 -17.33 5.70 -3.54
C ASP A 77 -16.23 4.67 -3.23
N PHE A 78 -15.00 5.13 -3.05
CA PHE A 78 -13.83 4.32 -2.70
C PHE A 78 -12.78 5.14 -1.94
N ILE A 79 -11.85 4.43 -1.29
CA ILE A 79 -10.65 5.00 -0.67
C ILE A 79 -9.41 4.46 -1.41
N GLY A 80 -8.58 5.37 -1.91
CA GLY A 80 -7.23 5.07 -2.35
C GLY A 80 -6.28 5.02 -1.15
N LEU A 81 -5.38 4.05 -1.10
CA LEU A 81 -4.36 3.93 -0.07
C LEU A 81 -2.96 3.90 -0.68
N ASN A 82 -2.09 4.76 -0.15
CA ASN A 82 -0.66 4.77 -0.42
C ASN A 82 0.05 4.17 0.79
N TYR A 83 0.51 2.93 0.66
CA TYR A 83 1.21 2.20 1.73
C TYR A 83 2.64 1.91 1.30
N TYR A 84 3.60 2.14 2.19
CA TYR A 84 5.01 1.83 1.95
C TYR A 84 5.69 1.17 3.14
N THR A 85 5.30 1.53 4.37
CA THR A 85 6.06 1.11 5.55
C THR A 85 5.23 1.05 6.84
N THR A 86 5.87 0.51 7.88
CA THR A 86 5.39 0.50 9.26
C THR A 86 6.44 1.13 10.16
N ASN A 87 6.02 1.85 11.19
CA ASN A 87 6.95 2.40 12.18
C ASN A 87 6.60 1.96 13.61
N TYR A 88 7.62 1.87 14.46
CA TYR A 88 7.42 1.89 15.90
C TYR A 88 6.95 3.27 16.35
N VAL A 89 6.10 3.30 17.37
CA VAL A 89 5.59 4.54 17.95
C VAL A 89 5.77 4.58 19.45
N GLY A 90 6.35 5.68 19.94
CA GLY A 90 6.44 6.04 21.35
C GLY A 90 5.58 7.24 21.69
N SER A 91 5.23 7.40 22.96
CA SER A 91 4.53 8.59 23.45
C SER A 91 5.53 9.72 23.74
N LEU A 92 5.17 10.94 23.37
CA LEU A 92 5.86 12.16 23.80
C LEU A 92 5.01 12.89 24.86
N PRO A 93 5.64 13.67 25.76
CA PRO A 93 4.92 14.55 26.65
C PRO A 93 4.26 15.71 25.87
N PRO A 94 3.25 16.39 26.43
CA PRO A 94 2.68 17.58 25.83
C PRO A 94 3.73 18.68 25.61
N SER A 95 3.68 19.34 24.45
CA SER A 95 4.57 20.47 24.09
C SER A 95 4.34 21.74 24.94
N LYS A 96 3.26 21.76 25.73
CA LYS A 96 2.78 22.93 26.50
C LYS A 96 2.70 24.22 25.65
N GLY A 97 2.37 24.11 24.38
CA GLY A 97 2.23 25.26 23.48
C GLY A 97 3.52 25.77 22.85
N MET A 98 4.70 25.36 23.33
CA MET A 98 5.98 25.92 22.88
C MET A 98 6.43 25.43 21.49
N ARG A 99 5.90 24.29 21.02
CA ARG A 99 6.32 23.66 19.76
C ARG A 99 5.14 23.13 18.94
N ASN A 100 3.95 23.73 19.08
CA ASN A 100 2.75 23.24 18.39
C ASN A 100 2.96 23.22 16.87
N SER A 101 2.80 22.05 16.29
CA SER A 101 3.03 21.78 14.87
C SER A 101 2.42 20.42 14.52
N TYR A 102 2.24 20.18 13.23
CA TYR A 102 1.79 18.88 12.73
C TYR A 102 2.59 17.71 13.34
N SER A 103 3.91 17.84 13.47
CA SER A 103 4.79 16.77 13.95
C SER A 103 4.72 16.54 15.47
N THR A 104 4.26 17.50 16.26
CA THR A 104 4.18 17.39 17.73
C THR A 104 2.77 17.17 18.26
N ASP A 105 1.74 17.55 17.49
CA ASP A 105 0.36 17.59 17.95
C ASP A 105 -0.18 16.20 18.35
N ALA A 106 0.27 15.15 17.66
CA ALA A 106 -0.08 13.78 18.00
C ALA A 106 0.51 13.30 19.35
N GLN A 107 1.46 14.07 19.93
CA GLN A 107 2.22 13.69 21.12
C GLN A 107 2.80 12.27 20.99
N ALA A 108 3.34 11.97 19.81
CA ALA A 108 3.85 10.66 19.44
C ALA A 108 5.10 10.84 18.58
N ILE A 109 6.04 9.91 18.70
CA ILE A 109 7.24 9.85 17.88
C ILE A 109 7.26 8.54 17.10
N ARG A 110 7.54 8.62 15.80
CA ARG A 110 7.63 7.47 14.90
C ARG A 110 9.10 7.18 14.62
N THR A 111 9.47 5.91 14.62
CA THR A 111 10.83 5.44 14.26
C THR A 111 10.77 4.10 13.57
N GLY A 112 11.64 3.86 12.58
CA GLY A 112 11.80 2.54 11.98
C GLY A 112 12.64 1.58 12.83
N VAL A 113 13.27 2.06 13.91
CA VAL A 113 14.27 1.30 14.68
C VAL A 113 13.87 1.23 16.15
N ARG A 114 13.98 0.03 16.75
CA ARG A 114 13.78 -0.22 18.18
C ARG A 114 15.01 -0.96 18.73
N ASN A 115 15.65 -0.39 19.75
CA ASN A 115 16.85 -0.95 20.39
C ASN A 115 17.98 -1.28 19.38
N GLY A 116 18.20 -0.38 18.41
CA GLY A 116 19.19 -0.57 17.35
C GLY A 116 18.78 -1.53 16.23
N VAL A 117 17.61 -2.17 16.32
CA VAL A 117 17.11 -3.11 15.31
C VAL A 117 16.02 -2.46 14.45
N PRO A 118 16.20 -2.34 13.12
CA PRO A 118 15.16 -1.93 12.20
C PRO A 118 13.96 -2.86 12.22
N ILE A 119 12.76 -2.32 12.02
CA ILE A 119 11.51 -3.08 11.93
C ILE A 119 11.49 -4.06 10.74
N GLY A 120 12.28 -3.76 9.72
CA GLY A 120 12.50 -4.58 8.53
C GLY A 120 13.67 -4.02 7.71
N PRO A 121 14.01 -4.67 6.58
CA PRO A 121 15.02 -4.16 5.65
C PRO A 121 14.71 -2.71 5.24
N GLN A 122 15.71 -1.84 5.28
CA GLN A 122 15.58 -0.44 4.88
C GLN A 122 15.88 -0.32 3.39
N ALA A 123 15.08 0.47 2.67
CA ALA A 123 15.34 0.81 1.27
C ALA A 123 16.34 1.98 1.16
N ALA A 124 16.47 2.56 -0.04
CA ALA A 124 17.37 3.70 -0.23
C ALA A 124 16.90 4.94 0.55
N SER A 125 15.59 5.15 0.63
CA SER A 125 15.00 6.20 1.43
C SER A 125 15.06 5.88 2.93
N PRO A 126 15.54 6.82 3.78
CA PRO A 126 15.73 6.57 5.21
C PRO A 126 14.42 6.30 5.98
N TRP A 127 13.29 6.69 5.41
CA TRP A 127 11.96 6.52 6.00
C TRP A 127 11.30 5.19 5.64
N LEU A 128 11.78 4.47 4.61
CA LEU A 128 11.10 3.31 4.03
C LEU A 128 11.74 2.01 4.56
N TYR A 129 10.97 1.30 5.40
CA TYR A 129 11.30 -0.03 5.91
C TYR A 129 10.29 -1.05 5.40
N VAL A 130 10.76 -2.14 4.83
CA VAL A 130 9.94 -3.21 4.22
C VAL A 130 9.24 -4.01 5.32
N TYR A 131 7.91 -3.86 5.43
CA TYR A 131 7.12 -4.53 6.48
C TYR A 131 5.72 -4.95 6.00
N PRO A 132 5.59 -6.01 5.19
CA PRO A 132 4.33 -6.43 4.57
C PRO A 132 3.24 -6.81 5.58
N GLN A 133 3.59 -7.29 6.78
CA GLN A 133 2.59 -7.60 7.82
C GLN A 133 1.78 -6.35 8.20
N GLY A 134 2.42 -5.18 8.27
CA GLY A 134 1.71 -3.95 8.58
C GLY A 134 0.76 -3.51 7.47
N PHE A 135 1.03 -3.92 6.22
CA PHE A 135 0.10 -3.68 5.12
C PHE A 135 -1.20 -4.45 5.31
N ARG A 136 -1.09 -5.75 5.65
CA ARG A 136 -2.24 -6.58 6.00
C ARG A 136 -3.00 -6.01 7.21
N ASP A 137 -2.29 -5.67 8.27
CA ASP A 137 -2.89 -5.18 9.51
C ASP A 137 -3.63 -3.85 9.30
N LEU A 138 -3.10 -2.94 8.46
CA LEU A 138 -3.77 -1.70 8.09
C LEU A 138 -5.09 -1.97 7.36
N LEU A 139 -5.11 -2.90 6.41
CA LEU A 139 -6.31 -3.22 5.63
C LEU A 139 -7.41 -3.83 6.52
N LEU A 140 -7.03 -4.72 7.44
CA LEU A 140 -7.98 -5.26 8.41
C LEU A 140 -8.44 -4.22 9.43
N TYR A 141 -7.56 -3.32 9.86
CA TYR A 141 -7.95 -2.19 10.69
C TYR A 141 -9.00 -1.32 10.00
N ILE A 142 -8.83 -1.00 8.72
CA ILE A 142 -9.82 -0.22 7.96
C ILE A 142 -11.13 -0.99 7.82
N LYS A 143 -11.07 -2.28 7.50
CA LYS A 143 -12.25 -3.17 7.47
C LYS A 143 -13.05 -3.07 8.76
N ASP A 144 -12.39 -3.29 9.90
CA ASP A 144 -13.05 -3.46 11.19
C ASP A 144 -13.51 -2.13 11.80
N ASN A 145 -12.86 -1.01 11.45
CA ASN A 145 -13.14 0.30 12.07
C ASN A 145 -13.92 1.27 11.18
N TYR A 146 -13.97 1.04 9.86
CA TYR A 146 -14.55 1.98 8.89
C TYR A 146 -15.61 1.37 7.98
N HIS A 147 -16.26 0.28 8.41
CA HIS A 147 -17.33 -0.42 7.67
C HIS A 147 -16.87 -1.00 6.32
N ASN A 148 -15.61 -1.45 6.25
CA ASN A 148 -15.05 -2.14 5.09
C ASN A 148 -15.33 -1.46 3.72
N PRO A 149 -14.90 -0.19 3.55
CA PRO A 149 -15.14 0.55 2.32
C PRO A 149 -14.44 -0.13 1.14
N THR A 150 -14.85 0.22 -0.08
CA THR A 150 -14.11 -0.19 -1.28
C THR A 150 -12.73 0.47 -1.27
N ILE A 151 -11.67 -0.32 -1.36
CA ILE A 151 -10.28 0.15 -1.32
C ILE A 151 -9.59 -0.11 -2.65
N TYR A 152 -8.77 0.84 -3.08
CA TYR A 152 -7.75 0.65 -4.11
C TYR A 152 -6.39 0.97 -3.51
N ILE A 153 -5.38 0.14 -3.73
CA ILE A 153 -4.01 0.45 -3.33
C ILE A 153 -3.45 1.33 -4.44
N THR A 154 -3.52 2.65 -4.26
CA THR A 154 -3.16 3.64 -5.28
C THR A 154 -1.67 3.84 -5.42
N GLU A 155 -0.90 3.54 -4.37
CA GLU A 155 0.55 3.45 -4.43
C GLU A 155 1.09 2.38 -3.46
N ASN A 156 2.05 1.60 -3.96
CA ASN A 156 2.93 0.75 -3.17
C ASN A 156 4.21 0.51 -3.96
N GLY A 157 5.37 0.63 -3.33
CA GLY A 157 6.65 0.45 -4.02
C GLY A 157 7.85 0.53 -3.10
N ILE A 158 9.03 0.31 -3.68
CA ILE A 158 10.32 0.43 -2.99
C ILE A 158 11.32 1.15 -3.91
N ASP A 159 12.15 1.99 -3.30
CA ASP A 159 13.18 2.73 -4.00
C ASP A 159 14.57 2.11 -3.89
N GLU A 160 15.37 2.35 -4.92
CA GLU A 160 16.80 2.04 -4.95
C GLU A 160 17.59 3.33 -5.14
N ALA A 161 18.80 3.38 -4.58
CA ALA A 161 19.67 4.53 -4.74
C ALA A 161 20.08 4.65 -6.20
N ASN A 162 20.02 5.86 -6.74
CA ASN A 162 20.50 6.13 -8.09
C ASN A 162 22.04 6.14 -8.10
N ASN A 163 22.63 5.00 -8.45
CA ASN A 163 24.06 4.88 -8.63
C ASN A 163 24.45 5.05 -10.10
N LYS A 164 24.86 6.27 -10.48
CA LYS A 164 25.29 6.61 -11.84
C LYS A 164 26.53 5.84 -12.32
N SER A 165 27.29 5.22 -11.42
CA SER A 165 28.48 4.44 -11.78
C SER A 165 28.14 3.00 -12.18
N LEU A 166 26.91 2.53 -11.93
CA LEU A 166 26.49 1.19 -12.32
C LEU A 166 26.25 1.11 -13.84
N PRO A 167 26.81 0.10 -14.53
CA PRO A 167 26.42 -0.19 -15.91
C PRO A 167 24.92 -0.44 -16.01
N LEU A 168 24.29 0.01 -17.10
CA LEU A 168 22.84 -0.12 -17.32
C LEU A 168 22.35 -1.55 -17.05
N LYS A 169 23.07 -2.57 -17.54
CA LYS A 169 22.71 -3.99 -17.36
C LYS A 169 22.57 -4.39 -15.88
N GLU A 170 23.36 -3.80 -14.99
CA GLU A 170 23.27 -4.04 -13.54
C GLU A 170 22.19 -3.17 -12.91
N ALA A 171 22.03 -1.91 -13.34
CA ALA A 171 20.97 -1.02 -12.87
C ALA A 171 19.54 -1.52 -13.18
N LEU A 172 19.39 -2.41 -14.16
CA LEU A 172 18.11 -3.08 -14.47
C LEU A 172 17.80 -4.28 -13.56
N LYS A 173 18.73 -4.73 -12.71
CA LYS A 173 18.56 -5.89 -11.83
C LYS A 173 18.01 -5.49 -10.45
N ASP A 174 16.72 -5.21 -10.40
CA ASP A 174 16.02 -4.75 -9.21
C ASP A 174 15.27 -5.88 -8.47
N ASP A 175 15.98 -6.96 -8.14
CA ASP A 175 15.37 -8.14 -7.50
C ASP A 175 14.74 -7.82 -6.13
N ALA A 176 15.26 -6.82 -5.41
CA ALA A 176 14.67 -6.34 -4.17
C ALA A 176 13.26 -5.74 -4.38
N ARG A 177 13.01 -5.11 -5.53
CA ARG A 177 11.67 -4.60 -5.90
C ARG A 177 10.70 -5.73 -6.20
N ILE A 178 11.16 -6.79 -6.86
CA ILE A 178 10.37 -8.00 -7.09
C ILE A 178 9.95 -8.61 -5.75
N GLU A 179 10.92 -8.83 -4.86
CA GLU A 179 10.67 -9.42 -3.54
C GLU A 179 9.72 -8.57 -2.69
N TYR A 180 9.90 -7.24 -2.72
CA TYR A 180 9.01 -6.30 -2.06
C TYR A 180 7.55 -6.48 -2.53
N HIS A 181 7.32 -6.43 -3.84
CA HIS A 181 5.97 -6.54 -4.39
C HIS A 181 5.36 -7.91 -4.16
N HIS A 182 6.14 -8.99 -4.33
CA HIS A 182 5.69 -10.35 -4.04
C HIS A 182 5.16 -10.47 -2.60
N ARG A 183 5.94 -10.02 -1.61
CA ARG A 183 5.54 -10.09 -0.20
C ARG A 183 4.36 -9.18 0.14
N HIS A 184 4.25 -8.00 -0.47
CA HIS A 184 3.11 -7.10 -0.21
C HIS A 184 1.84 -7.59 -0.89
N LEU A 185 1.92 -8.21 -2.07
CA LEU A 185 0.79 -8.84 -2.74
C LEU A 185 0.30 -10.08 -1.98
N ASP A 186 1.21 -10.86 -1.37
CA ASP A 186 0.84 -11.96 -0.48
C ASP A 186 0.11 -11.47 0.78
N ALA A 187 0.63 -10.44 1.44
CA ALA A 187 -0.04 -9.81 2.57
C ALA A 187 -1.41 -9.22 2.20
N LEU A 188 -1.52 -8.60 1.01
CA LEU A 188 -2.78 -8.08 0.46
C LEU A 188 -3.78 -9.22 0.22
N LEU A 189 -3.34 -10.33 -0.37
CA LEU A 189 -4.20 -11.50 -0.53
C LEU A 189 -4.70 -12.01 0.81
N SER A 190 -3.82 -12.15 1.80
CA SER A 190 -4.24 -12.59 3.13
C SER A 190 -5.31 -11.66 3.70
N ALA A 191 -5.16 -10.34 3.58
CA ALA A 191 -6.19 -9.40 4.03
C ALA A 191 -7.52 -9.56 3.27
N ILE A 192 -7.48 -9.78 1.95
CA ILE A 192 -8.67 -9.99 1.12
C ILE A 192 -9.38 -11.30 1.49
N ARG A 193 -8.63 -12.39 1.73
CA ARG A 193 -9.17 -13.66 2.24
C ARG A 193 -9.86 -13.49 3.59
N ASP A 194 -9.34 -12.59 4.43
CA ASP A 194 -9.93 -12.23 5.73
C ASP A 194 -10.99 -11.12 5.64
N GLY A 195 -11.45 -10.81 4.41
CA GLY A 195 -12.63 -10.01 4.14
C GLY A 195 -12.38 -8.54 3.81
N ALA A 196 -11.13 -8.07 3.69
CA ALA A 196 -10.85 -6.70 3.29
C ALA A 196 -11.33 -6.43 1.86
N ASN A 197 -12.11 -5.37 1.65
CA ASN A 197 -12.73 -5.06 0.36
C ASN A 197 -11.79 -4.27 -0.58
N VAL A 198 -10.73 -4.92 -1.07
CA VAL A 198 -9.76 -4.31 -2.00
C VAL A 198 -10.05 -4.70 -3.45
N LYS A 199 -9.99 -3.74 -4.38
CA LYS A 199 -10.38 -3.89 -5.80
C LYS A 199 -9.27 -3.63 -6.82
N GLY A 200 -8.12 -3.13 -6.38
CA GLY A 200 -7.00 -2.92 -7.28
C GLY A 200 -5.72 -2.60 -6.54
N TYR A 201 -4.63 -2.81 -7.25
CA TYR A 201 -3.28 -2.57 -6.78
C TYR A 201 -2.47 -1.85 -7.85
N PHE A 202 -1.94 -0.69 -7.50
CA PHE A 202 -1.21 0.20 -8.39
C PHE A 202 0.21 0.37 -7.85
N VAL A 203 1.19 -0.04 -8.66
CA VAL A 203 2.60 0.08 -8.32
C VAL A 203 3.03 1.53 -8.42
N TRP A 204 3.71 2.02 -7.38
CA TRP A 204 4.51 3.23 -7.47
C TRP A 204 5.97 2.84 -7.77
N SER A 205 6.49 3.09 -8.97
CA SER A 205 5.84 3.79 -10.09
C SER A 205 6.12 3.11 -11.43
N LEU A 206 5.46 3.59 -12.48
CA LEU A 206 5.69 3.06 -13.83
C LEU A 206 7.13 3.29 -14.29
N LEU A 207 7.65 4.50 -14.07
CA LEU A 207 8.93 5.00 -14.57
C LEU A 207 9.70 5.61 -13.41
N ASP A 208 11.03 5.55 -13.43
CA ASP A 208 11.80 6.40 -12.53
C ASP A 208 11.46 7.88 -12.78
N ASP A 209 11.09 8.59 -11.72
CA ASP A 209 10.54 9.95 -11.78
C ASP A 209 11.27 10.89 -10.78
N PHE A 210 10.72 12.09 -10.59
CA PHE A 210 11.27 13.09 -9.68
C PHE A 210 10.67 12.91 -8.28
N GLU A 211 11.45 12.35 -7.36
CA GLU A 211 11.00 12.04 -6.00
C GLU A 211 11.15 13.26 -5.07
N TRP A 212 10.37 14.30 -5.35
CA TRP A 212 10.21 15.48 -4.48
C TRP A 212 11.55 16.07 -3.99
N THR A 213 11.78 16.09 -2.68
CA THR A 213 13.01 16.63 -2.08
C THR A 213 14.24 15.76 -2.33
N SER A 214 14.06 14.49 -2.71
CA SER A 214 15.14 13.59 -3.12
C SER A 214 15.51 13.77 -4.59
N GLY A 215 14.70 14.48 -5.38
CA GLY A 215 14.89 14.64 -6.81
C GLY A 215 15.09 13.29 -7.51
N TYR A 216 16.12 13.18 -8.34
CA TYR A 216 16.45 11.94 -9.06
C TYR A 216 17.47 11.04 -8.34
N THR A 217 17.67 11.22 -7.03
CA THR A 217 18.68 10.44 -6.27
C THR A 217 18.21 9.04 -5.89
N VAL A 218 16.91 8.77 -6.01
CA VAL A 218 16.30 7.46 -5.77
C VAL A 218 15.38 7.09 -6.93
N ARG A 219 15.10 5.80 -7.09
CA ARG A 219 14.41 5.23 -8.25
C ARG A 219 13.31 4.26 -7.81
N PHE A 220 12.04 4.63 -8.01
CA PHE A 220 10.87 3.79 -7.70
C PHE A 220 10.36 2.97 -8.89
N GLY A 221 10.74 3.33 -10.11
CA GLY A 221 10.08 2.87 -11.33
C GLY A 221 10.29 1.40 -11.65
N LEU A 222 9.28 0.77 -12.23
CA LEU A 222 9.43 -0.51 -12.94
C LEU A 222 10.32 -0.37 -14.20
N HIS A 223 10.42 0.84 -14.75
CA HIS A 223 11.31 1.15 -15.86
C HIS A 223 12.37 2.14 -15.43
N PHE A 224 13.62 1.82 -15.75
CA PHE A 224 14.73 2.73 -15.64
C PHE A 224 14.56 3.86 -16.65
N VAL A 225 14.69 5.11 -16.20
CA VAL A 225 14.75 6.28 -17.07
C VAL A 225 16.18 6.79 -17.11
N ASP A 226 16.74 6.82 -18.32
CA ASP A 226 18.05 7.34 -18.61
C ASP A 226 18.01 8.86 -18.74
N TYR A 227 18.26 9.55 -17.63
CA TYR A 227 18.21 11.00 -17.56
C TYR A 227 19.27 11.69 -18.43
N ASP A 228 20.38 11.01 -18.73
CA ASP A 228 21.52 11.59 -19.43
C ASP A 228 21.43 11.34 -20.96
N HIS A 229 20.63 10.36 -21.41
CA HIS A 229 20.47 10.02 -22.84
C HIS A 229 19.01 10.10 -23.30
N GLY A 230 18.44 11.30 -23.23
CA GLY A 230 17.14 11.63 -23.85
C GLY A 230 15.94 10.97 -23.17
N LEU A 231 16.02 10.67 -21.87
CA LEU A 231 14.95 10.04 -21.10
C LEU A 231 14.54 8.67 -21.68
N LYS A 232 15.47 7.88 -22.20
CA LYS A 232 15.12 6.57 -22.74
C LYS A 232 14.66 5.64 -21.61
N ARG A 233 13.62 4.83 -21.89
CA ARG A 233 13.01 3.90 -20.92
C ARG A 233 13.52 2.49 -21.16
N TYR A 234 13.95 1.83 -20.09
CA TYR A 234 14.41 0.45 -20.12
C TYR A 234 13.65 -0.36 -19.06
N PRO A 235 12.95 -1.45 -19.43
CA PRO A 235 12.27 -2.27 -18.44
C PRO A 235 13.28 -2.91 -17.49
N LYS A 236 13.06 -2.76 -16.19
CA LYS A 236 13.82 -3.48 -15.17
C LYS A 236 13.31 -4.93 -15.05
N ARG A 237 13.99 -5.77 -14.26
CA ARG A 237 13.55 -7.16 -14.02
C ARG A 237 12.15 -7.20 -13.39
N SER A 238 11.82 -6.24 -12.53
CA SER A 238 10.47 -6.10 -11.96
C SER A 238 9.37 -5.89 -13.01
N ALA A 239 9.61 -5.09 -14.05
CA ALA A 239 8.65 -4.95 -15.16
C ALA A 239 8.43 -6.30 -15.87
N GLY A 240 9.51 -7.06 -16.09
CA GLY A 240 9.43 -8.42 -16.64
C GLY A 240 8.66 -9.38 -15.74
N TRP A 241 8.90 -9.31 -14.43
CA TRP A 241 8.18 -10.10 -13.42
C TRP A 241 6.68 -9.77 -13.41
N PHE A 242 6.30 -8.49 -13.36
CA PHE A 242 4.89 -8.08 -13.44
C PHE A 242 4.25 -8.52 -14.76
N LYS A 243 4.96 -8.41 -15.88
CA LYS A 243 4.45 -8.91 -17.17
C LYS A 243 4.15 -10.40 -17.13
N LYS A 244 5.03 -11.22 -16.52
CA LYS A 244 4.80 -12.66 -16.37
C LYS A 244 3.66 -12.95 -15.40
N PHE A 245 3.73 -12.38 -14.21
CA PHE A 245 2.69 -12.48 -13.17
C PHE A 245 1.29 -12.12 -13.72
N LEU A 246 1.20 -11.11 -14.59
CA LEU A 246 -0.06 -10.72 -15.22
C LEU A 246 -0.49 -11.65 -16.37
N LYS A 247 0.45 -12.28 -17.09
CA LYS A 247 0.17 -13.12 -18.25
C LYS A 247 -0.13 -14.58 -17.96
N ASP A 248 0.38 -15.17 -16.88
CA ASP A 248 0.27 -16.61 -16.63
C ASP A 248 -1.20 -17.13 -16.57
N ASP A 249 -2.19 -16.23 -16.46
CA ASP A 249 -3.65 -16.52 -16.51
C ASP A 249 -4.28 -16.44 -17.93
N LEU A 250 -3.66 -15.77 -18.90
CA LEU A 250 -4.18 -15.73 -20.29
C LEU A 250 -4.02 -17.08 -21.01
N THR A 251 -3.01 -17.87 -20.62
CA THR A 251 -2.76 -19.20 -21.16
C THR A 251 -3.73 -20.25 -20.59
N ASP A 252 -4.04 -20.19 -19.29
CA ASP A 252 -4.95 -21.15 -18.65
C ASP A 252 -6.42 -20.95 -19.06
N GLN A 253 -6.84 -19.71 -19.36
CA GLN A 253 -8.18 -19.44 -19.92
C GLN A 253 -8.30 -19.82 -21.41
N LEU A 254 -7.18 -19.85 -22.15
CA LEU A 254 -7.14 -20.34 -23.53
C LEU A 254 -7.09 -21.88 -23.58
N GLU A 255 -6.43 -22.55 -22.63
CA GLU A 255 -6.38 -24.01 -22.58
C GLU A 255 -7.68 -24.63 -22.05
N THR A 256 -8.38 -23.95 -21.14
CA THR A 256 -9.70 -24.40 -20.66
C THR A 256 -10.81 -24.18 -21.69
N SER A 257 -10.68 -23.20 -22.59
CA SER A 257 -11.63 -22.99 -23.69
C SER A 257 -11.34 -23.84 -24.95
N ASN A 258 -10.13 -24.39 -25.09
CA ASN A 258 -9.76 -25.27 -26.21
C ASN A 258 -10.09 -26.76 -26.00
N LYS A 259 -10.70 -27.15 -24.89
CA LYS A 259 -11.10 -28.54 -24.64
C LYS A 259 -12.39 -28.98 -25.35
N ASP A 260 -13.15 -28.02 -25.89
CA ASP A 260 -14.39 -28.28 -26.62
C ASP A 260 -14.31 -27.80 -28.09
N GLY A 261 -13.30 -28.25 -28.85
CA GLY A 261 -13.32 -28.38 -30.32
C GLY A 261 -13.84 -27.21 -31.19
N GLY A 262 -13.95 -25.99 -30.67
CA GLY A 262 -14.63 -24.87 -31.30
C GLY A 262 -13.65 -23.84 -31.83
N VAL A 263 -13.72 -23.56 -33.13
CA VAL A 263 -12.96 -22.48 -33.77
C VAL A 263 -13.41 -21.13 -33.20
N VAL A 264 -12.58 -20.49 -32.38
CA VAL A 264 -12.81 -19.11 -31.93
C VAL A 264 -12.16 -18.15 -32.93
N ARG A 265 -12.99 -17.38 -33.65
CA ARG A 265 -12.54 -16.27 -34.48
C ARG A 265 -12.05 -15.14 -33.58
N VAL A 266 -10.82 -14.70 -33.81
CA VAL A 266 -10.23 -13.51 -33.20
C VAL A 266 -10.92 -12.28 -33.78
N THR A 267 -11.79 -11.64 -33.00
CA THR A 267 -12.23 -10.27 -33.28
C THR A 267 -11.96 -9.40 -32.07
N ASP A 268 -11.05 -8.46 -32.27
CA ASP A 268 -10.78 -7.25 -31.51
C ASP A 268 -10.37 -7.34 -30.03
N CYS A 269 -9.05 -7.35 -29.82
CA CYS A 269 -8.47 -6.72 -28.64
C CYS A 269 -7.33 -5.77 -29.03
N ASN A 270 -7.68 -4.73 -29.79
CA ASN A 270 -6.90 -3.49 -29.82
C ASN A 270 -7.24 -2.71 -28.55
N ARG A 271 -6.38 -2.74 -27.52
CA ARG A 271 -6.34 -1.71 -26.47
C ARG A 271 -4.99 -1.67 -25.73
N CYS A 272 -4.19 -0.69 -26.16
CA CYS A 272 -3.17 0.10 -25.49
C CYS A 272 -2.39 -0.48 -24.28
N LEU A 273 -1.08 -0.60 -24.50
CA LEU A 273 0.01 -0.94 -23.59
C LEU A 273 0.43 0.18 -22.61
N THR A 274 -0.46 1.08 -22.18
CA THR A 274 -0.01 2.32 -21.50
C THR A 274 -0.27 2.45 -20.01
N ASP A 275 -1.02 1.56 -19.36
CA ASP A 275 -1.26 1.68 -17.92
C ASP A 275 -1.11 0.33 -17.23
N TYR A 276 -0.17 0.21 -16.28
CA TYR A 276 -0.08 -0.95 -15.36
C TYR A 276 -1.20 -0.85 -14.29
N VAL A 277 -2.43 -0.64 -14.76
CA VAL A 277 -3.66 -0.68 -13.97
C VAL A 277 -4.04 -2.13 -13.81
N VAL A 278 -3.75 -2.69 -12.64
CA VAL A 278 -4.10 -4.06 -12.29
C VAL A 278 -5.50 -4.02 -11.66
N CYS A 279 -6.54 -3.93 -12.49
CA CYS A 279 -7.95 -4.02 -12.07
C CYS A 279 -8.31 -5.48 -11.75
N TRP A 280 -8.58 -5.79 -10.48
CA TRP A 280 -8.65 -7.17 -9.97
C TRP A 280 -9.97 -7.47 -9.25
N ASN A 281 -10.59 -8.60 -9.59
CA ASN A 281 -11.61 -9.22 -8.73
C ASN A 281 -11.38 -10.73 -8.47
N ASN A 282 -10.65 -11.47 -9.34
CA ASN A 282 -10.52 -12.94 -9.19
C ASN A 282 -9.09 -13.49 -9.00
N LYS A 283 -8.03 -12.71 -9.27
CA LYS A 283 -6.69 -13.26 -9.48
C LYS A 283 -5.84 -13.48 -8.21
N ILE A 284 -6.03 -12.66 -7.17
CA ILE A 284 -5.29 -12.77 -5.89
C ILE A 284 -5.67 -14.09 -5.23
N LEU A 285 -6.96 -14.45 -5.30
CA LEU A 285 -7.50 -15.61 -4.64
C LEU A 285 -6.91 -16.93 -5.16
N HIS A 286 -6.51 -16.97 -6.44
CA HIS A 286 -6.03 -18.17 -7.14
C HIS A 286 -4.50 -18.36 -7.16
N ASP A 287 -3.69 -17.32 -7.43
CA ASP A 287 -2.31 -17.52 -7.92
C ASP A 287 -1.20 -17.61 -6.86
N LEU A 288 -1.44 -17.26 -5.60
CA LEU A 288 -0.41 -17.36 -4.55
C LEU A 288 -0.30 -18.78 -3.93
N LYS A 289 -0.90 -19.79 -4.57
CA LYS A 289 -0.58 -21.20 -4.29
C LYS A 289 0.64 -21.65 -5.10
N ILE A 290 1.82 -21.08 -4.88
CA ILE A 290 3.05 -21.61 -5.48
C ILE A 290 4.20 -21.67 -4.45
N ASN A 291 4.42 -22.91 -3.97
CA ASN A 291 5.66 -23.54 -3.52
C ASN A 291 6.56 -22.83 -2.51
N VAL A 292 6.29 -23.05 -1.22
CA VAL A 292 7.36 -23.22 -0.24
C VAL A 292 7.96 -24.62 -0.47
N THR A 293 9.10 -24.69 -1.15
CA THR A 293 9.90 -25.91 -1.17
C THR A 293 10.70 -26.00 0.12
N GLY A 294 10.54 -27.11 0.85
CA GLY A 294 11.42 -27.52 1.94
C GLY A 294 10.81 -27.38 3.33
N GLY A 295 10.10 -28.41 3.79
CA GLY A 295 9.65 -28.52 5.17
C GLY A 295 8.55 -29.55 5.32
N SER A 296 8.94 -30.80 5.55
CA SER A 296 8.11 -31.97 5.87
C SER A 296 6.74 -31.67 6.49
N CYS A 297 5.68 -31.98 5.75
CA CYS A 297 4.30 -31.98 6.25
C CYS A 297 4.12 -33.09 7.29
N VAL A 298 3.73 -32.72 8.51
CA VAL A 298 3.09 -33.62 9.46
C VAL A 298 1.60 -33.63 9.14
N ASN A 299 1.07 -34.80 8.77
CA ASN A 299 -0.36 -35.02 8.59
C ASN A 299 -1.07 -34.90 9.94
N ILE A 300 -2.06 -34.01 10.04
CA ILE A 300 -3.09 -34.09 11.07
C ILE A 300 -4.42 -34.29 10.33
N SER A 301 -4.99 -35.48 10.47
CA SER A 301 -6.31 -35.82 9.94
C SER A 301 -7.39 -35.07 10.70
N SER A 302 -8.36 -34.56 9.96
CA SER A 302 -9.61 -34.04 10.47
C SER A 302 -10.46 -35.17 11.02
N ASP A 303 -10.57 -35.27 12.33
CA ASP A 303 -11.69 -35.95 12.98
C ASP A 303 -12.29 -35.05 14.06
N THR A 304 -13.60 -34.91 13.94
CA THR A 304 -14.59 -34.54 14.98
C THR A 304 -14.84 -33.05 15.25
N ILE A 305 -15.90 -32.59 14.60
CA ILE A 305 -16.90 -31.62 15.06
C ILE A 305 -17.38 -32.00 16.47
N VAL A 306 -17.21 -31.11 17.47
CA VAL A 306 -18.22 -30.62 18.42
C VAL A 306 -17.81 -29.21 18.86
#